data_AF-A0A967DIV5-F1
#
_entry.id   AF-A0A967DIV5-F1
#
_cell.length_a   1.000
_cell.length_b   1.000
_cell.length_c   1.000
_cell.angle_alpha   90.00
_cell.angle_beta   90.00
_cell.angle_gamma   90.00
#
_symmetry.space_group_name_H-M   'P 1'
#
loop_
_entity.id
_entity.type
_entity.pdbx_description
1 polymer ?
#
loop_
_entity_poly.entity_id
_entity_poly.type
_entity_poly.pdbx_seq_one_letter_code
_entity_poly.pdbx_strand_id
1 'polypeptide(L)' 'MAKSWSFSFAGQHIFTQVRTELIRSFINHLVHHRAQLGVYLRLQDIPVPGMYGPSADDGWPPK' A
#
# COMPACT_ATOMS: atom_id res chain seq x y z
N MET A 1 -21.46 16.50 -5.81
CA MET A 1 -21.31 16.24 -4.36
C MET A 1 -20.59 14.92 -4.17
N ALA A 2 -19.71 14.81 -3.18
CA ALA A 2 -19.03 13.55 -2.87
C ALA A 2 -20.06 12.49 -2.47
N LYS A 3 -20.10 11.35 -3.20
CA LYS A 3 -21.08 10.29 -2.95
C LYS A 3 -20.59 9.37 -1.83
N SER A 4 -21.33 9.34 -0.73
CA SER A 4 -21.11 8.39 0.36
C SER A 4 -21.32 6.96 -0.13
N TRP A 5 -20.42 6.06 0.24
CA TRP A 5 -20.45 4.64 -0.08
C TRP A 5 -20.25 3.83 1.19
N SER A 6 -21.00 2.74 1.32
CA SER A 6 -20.96 1.86 2.47
C SER A 6 -20.04 0.68 2.21
N PHE A 7 -18.99 0.54 3.02
CA PHE A 7 -18.16 -0.67 3.01
C PHE A 7 -18.84 -1.75 3.84
N SER A 8 -19.10 -2.89 3.20
CA SER A 8 -19.59 -4.09 3.86
C SER A 8 -18.63 -5.24 3.65
N PHE A 9 -18.33 -5.98 4.70
CA PHE A 9 -17.49 -7.17 4.66
C PHE A 9 -18.26 -8.34 5.25
N ALA A 10 -18.28 -9.47 4.54
CA ALA A 10 -19.06 -10.66 4.93
C ALA A 10 -20.55 -10.35 5.24
N GLY A 11 -21.16 -9.42 4.48
CA GLY A 11 -22.55 -9.00 4.67
C GLY A 11 -22.78 -8.03 5.83
N GLN A 12 -21.76 -7.74 6.65
CA GLN A 12 -21.84 -6.77 7.74
C GLN A 12 -21.43 -5.39 7.26
N HIS A 13 -22.23 -4.37 7.59
CA HIS A 13 -21.85 -2.98 7.40
C HIS A 13 -20.71 -2.64 8.35
N ILE A 14 -19.60 -2.14 7.81
CA ILE A 14 -18.44 -1.75 8.63
C ILE A 14 -18.46 -0.24 8.84
N PHE A 15 -18.61 0.55 7.77
CA PHE A 15 -18.75 2.01 7.85
C PHE A 15 -19.23 2.63 6.53
N THR A 16 -19.70 3.88 6.60
CA THR A 16 -20.09 4.70 5.45
C THR A 16 -19.21 5.93 5.38
N GLN A 17 -18.50 6.13 4.27
CA GLN A 17 -17.68 7.31 4.02
C GLN A 17 -17.70 7.74 2.56
N VAL A 18 -17.13 8.91 2.26
CA VAL A 18 -16.87 9.33 0.89
C VAL A 18 -15.92 8.33 0.23
N ARG A 19 -16.33 7.78 -0.91
CA ARG A 19 -15.61 6.67 -1.57
C ARG A 19 -14.14 6.99 -1.90
N THR A 20 -13.82 8.22 -2.28
CA THR A 20 -12.45 8.64 -2.65
C THR A 20 -11.51 8.66 -1.45
N GLU A 21 -12.00 9.12 -0.30
CA GLU A 21 -11.23 9.17 0.95
C GLU A 21 -10.87 7.75 1.42
N LEU A 22 -11.85 6.86 1.30
CA LEU A 22 -11.75 5.44 1.56
C LEU A 22 -10.64 4.77 0.75
N ILE A 23 -10.71 4.91 -0.58
CA ILE A 23 -9.71 4.33 -1.50
C ILE A 23 -8.32 4.89 -1.19
N ARG A 24 -8.20 6.20 -0.97
CA ARG A 24 -6.92 6.84 -0.62
C ARG A 24 -6.35 6.28 0.67
N SER A 25 -7.17 6.11 1.70
CA SER A 25 -6.75 5.55 2.99
C SER A 25 -6.25 4.11 2.84
N PHE A 26 -6.97 3.25 2.10
CA PHE A 26 -6.55 1.87 1.86
C PHE A 26 -5.24 1.77 1.08
N ILE A 27 -5.05 2.58 0.04
CA ILE A 27 -3.79 2.60 -0.72
C ILE A 27 -2.64 3.05 0.19
N ASN A 28 -2.84 4.11 0.98
CA ASN A 28 -1.82 4.58 1.93
C ASN A 28 -1.46 3.51 2.97
N HIS A 29 -2.47 2.78 3.46
CA HIS A 29 -2.27 1.68 4.40
C HIS A 29 -1.45 0.53 3.77
N LEU A 30 -1.73 0.16 2.52
CA LEU A 30 -0.94 -0.83 1.79
C LEU A 30 0.50 -0.35 1.55
N VAL A 31 0.72 0.92 1.20
CA VAL A 31 2.06 1.50 1.04
C VAL A 31 2.83 1.46 2.36
N HIS A 32 2.17 1.79 3.47
CA HIS A 32 2.75 1.72 4.81
C HIS A 32 3.20 0.29 5.18
N HIS A 33 2.32 -0.70 5.04
CA HIS A 33 2.68 -2.09 5.36
C HIS A 33 3.69 -2.68 4.38
N ARG A 34 3.68 -2.28 3.11
CA ARG A 34 4.72 -2.66 2.14
C ARG A 34 6.10 -2.18 2.60
N ALA A 35 6.20 -0.97 3.15
CA ALA A 35 7.47 -0.46 3.69
C ALA A 35 7.92 -1.23 4.93
N GLN A 36 7.00 -1.58 5.84
CA GLN A 36 7.32 -2.44 7.00
C GLN A 36 7.85 -3.81 6.57
N LEU A 37 7.23 -4.45 5.57
CA LEU A 37 7.73 -5.70 4.99
C LEU A 37 9.11 -5.52 4.36
N GLY A 38 9.35 -4.40 3.67
CA GLY A 38 10.67 -4.08 3.12
C GLY A 38 11.76 -4.03 4.19
N VAL A 39 11.49 -3.43 5.35
CA VAL A 39 12.43 -3.44 6.50
C VAL A 39 12.66 -4.86 6.99
N TYR A 40 11.61 -5.68 7.10
CA TYR A 40 11.74 -7.07 7.52
C TYR A 40 12.64 -7.88 6.56
N LEU A 41 12.45 -7.75 5.25
CA LEU A 41 13.33 -8.39 4.25
C LEU A 41 14.78 -7.95 4.41
N ARG A 42 15.01 -6.65 4.62
CA ARG A 42 16.36 -6.09 4.82
C ARG A 42 17.04 -6.64 6.08
N LEU A 43 16.28 -6.84 7.16
CA LEU A 43 16.80 -7.45 8.40
C LEU A 43 17.08 -8.95 8.27
N GLN A 44 16.67 -9.58 7.19
CA GLN A 44 16.90 -11.00 6.90
C GLN A 44 17.87 -11.20 5.74
N ASP A 45 18.58 -10.14 5.32
CA ASP A 45 19.49 -10.15 4.17
C ASP A 45 18.84 -10.63 2.86
N ILE A 46 17.52 -10.44 2.72
CA ILE A 46 16.77 -10.74 1.49
C ILE A 46 16.70 -9.46 0.63
N PRO A 47 16.99 -9.55 -0.69
CA PRO A 47 16.86 -8.41 -1.59
C PRO A 47 15.46 -7.77 -1.53
N VAL A 48 15.43 -6.46 -1.37
CA VAL A 48 14.19 -5.69 -1.34
C VAL A 48 13.81 -5.34 -2.78
N PRO A 49 12.60 -5.64 -3.25
CA PRO A 49 12.18 -5.26 -4.59
C PRO A 49 11.98 -3.74 -4.70
N GLY A 50 12.37 -3.16 -5.85
CA GLY A 50 12.05 -1.78 -6.20
C GLY A 50 10.55 -1.46 -6.16
N MET A 51 10.20 -0.24 -5.74
CA MET A 51 8.80 0.18 -5.51
C MET A 51 8.33 1.31 -6.45
N TYR A 52 9.05 2.43 -6.49
CA TYR A 52 8.80 3.56 -7.41
C TYR A 52 10.01 3.81 -8.33
N GLY A 53 10.92 2.84 -8.33
CA GLY A 53 12.27 2.88 -8.85
C GLY A 53 13.05 1.71 -8.25
N PRO A 54 14.27 1.46 -8.74
CA PRO A 54 15.13 0.41 -8.20
C PRO A 54 15.36 0.60 -6.70
N SER A 55 15.38 -0.50 -5.96
CA SER A 55 15.86 -0.51 -4.58
C SER A 55 17.39 -0.33 -4.54
N ALA A 56 17.99 -0.34 -3.35
CA ALA A 56 19.45 -0.41 -3.24
C ALA A 56 20.03 -1.74 -3.71
N ASP A 57 19.20 -2.77 -3.86
CA ASP A 57 19.57 -4.11 -4.30
C ASP A 57 19.41 -4.25 -5.84
N ASP A 58 18.75 -3.28 -6.48
CA ASP A 58 18.55 -3.21 -7.92
C ASP A 58 19.56 -2.24 -8.57
N GLY A 59 20.18 -2.65 -9.68
CA GLY A 59 20.98 -1.75 -10.51
C GLY A 59 20.11 -0.78 -11.29
N TRP A 60 20.53 0.49 -11.42
CA TRP A 60 19.90 1.40 -12.37
C TRP A 60 20.24 0.96 -13.81
N PRO A 61 19.26 0.87 -14.73
CA PRO A 61 19.58 0.67 -16.14
C PRO A 61 20.41 1.86 -16.65
N PRO A 62 21.39 1.63 -17.55
CA PRO A 62 22.13 2.72 -18.17
C PRO A 62 21.14 3.68 -18.87
N LYS A 63 21.42 4.99 -18.76
CA LYS A 63 20.63 6.05 -19.40
C LYS A 63 20.68 5.96 -20.92
#